data_AF-A0A381UR98-F1
#
_entry.id   AF-A0A381UR98-F1
#
_cell.length_a   1.000
_cell.length_b   1.000
_cell.length_c   1.000
_cell.angle_alpha   90.00
_cell.angle_beta   90.00
_cell.angle_gamma   90.00
#
_symmetry.space_group_name_H-M   'P 1'
#
loop_
_entity.id
_entity.type
_entity.pdbx_description
1 polymer ?
#
loop_
_entity_poly.entity_id
_entity_poly.type
_entity_poly.pdbx_seq_one_letter_code
_entity_poly.pdbx_strand_id
1 'polypeptide(L)' 'MSSVHFGVTVPQIKRPWVAAADAAQQFEAQGFDSIWVCDHFYGPQSPQLPILEAWSMVSALAAITKRVEIGT' A
#
# COMPACT_ATOMS: atom_id res chain seq x y z
N MET A 1 8.19 -18.10 20.63
CA MET A 1 7.35 -16.92 20.92
C MET A 1 7.01 -16.29 19.58
N SER A 2 5.75 -16.00 19.30
CA SER A 2 5.41 -15.25 18.07
C SER A 2 6.02 -13.86 18.18
N SER A 3 6.80 -13.43 17.19
CA SER A 3 7.17 -12.03 17.05
C SER A 3 5.89 -11.20 16.80
N VAL A 4 5.86 -9.98 17.31
CA VAL A 4 4.79 -9.02 16.97
C VAL A 4 4.97 -8.60 15.52
N HIS A 5 3.86 -8.48 14.78
CA HIS A 5 3.83 -8.12 13.37
C HIS A 5 3.21 -6.74 13.19
N PHE A 6 3.92 -5.82 12.54
CA PHE A 6 3.47 -4.45 12.30
C PHE A 6 3.20 -4.20 10.82
N GLY A 7 1.95 -3.90 10.49
CA GLY A 7 1.50 -3.56 9.14
C GLY A 7 1.09 -2.10 8.99
N VAL A 8 1.13 -1.59 7.76
CA VAL A 8 0.73 -0.21 7.44
C VAL A 8 0.05 -0.10 6.08
N THR A 9 -0.98 0.74 5.95
CA THR A 9 -1.65 1.01 4.68
C THR A 9 -0.91 2.10 3.90
N VAL A 10 -0.65 1.86 2.61
CA VAL A 10 -0.01 2.87 1.76
C VAL A 10 -0.99 3.99 1.36
N PRO A 11 -0.49 5.20 1.07
CA PRO A 11 -1.33 6.28 0.55
C PRO A 11 -1.98 5.89 -0.80
N GLN A 12 -3.30 5.73 -0.82
CA GLN A 12 -4.03 5.28 -2.03
C GLN A 12 -5.17 6.23 -2.45
N ILE A 13 -5.88 6.80 -1.47
CA ILE A 13 -7.06 7.63 -1.68
C ILE A 13 -6.66 9.09 -1.90
N LYS A 14 -7.06 9.69 -3.04
CA LYS A 14 -6.72 11.07 -3.42
C LYS A 14 -5.21 11.31 -3.54
N ARG A 15 -4.42 10.27 -3.81
CA ARG A 15 -2.96 10.34 -3.88
C ARG A 15 -2.45 9.82 -5.22
N PRO A 16 -1.39 10.44 -5.78
CA PRO A 16 -0.72 9.91 -6.95
C PRO A 16 0.11 8.67 -6.59
N TRP A 17 0.42 7.84 -7.60
CA TRP A 17 1.28 6.65 -7.46
C TRP A 17 2.59 6.94 -6.73
N VAL A 18 3.28 8.04 -7.07
CA VAL A 18 4.59 8.40 -6.45
C VAL A 18 4.52 8.47 -4.93
N ALA A 19 3.40 8.96 -4.37
CA ALA A 19 3.23 9.01 -2.92
C ALA A 19 3.12 7.62 -2.28
N ALA A 20 2.51 6.66 -2.99
CA ALA A 20 2.42 5.28 -2.53
C ALA A 20 3.76 4.54 -2.66
N ALA A 21 4.48 4.76 -3.76
CA ALA A 21 5.78 4.17 -4.02
C ALA A 21 6.82 4.63 -2.99
N ASP A 22 6.92 5.94 -2.75
CA ASP A 22 7.84 6.51 -1.78
C ASP A 22 7.53 6.01 -0.36
N ALA A 23 6.24 5.94 0.01
CA ALA A 23 5.82 5.44 1.31
C ALA A 23 6.15 3.96 1.49
N ALA A 24 5.90 3.11 0.48
CA ALA A 24 6.19 1.69 0.56
C ALA A 24 7.68 1.40 0.79
N GLN A 25 8.56 2.09 0.07
CA GLN A 25 10.01 1.96 0.26
C GLN A 25 10.46 2.47 1.64
N GLN A 26 9.86 3.55 2.14
CA GLN A 26 10.13 4.07 3.48
C GLN A 26 9.64 3.12 4.57
N PHE A 27 8.44 2.55 4.45
CA PHE A 27 7.91 1.58 5.42
C PHE A 27 8.76 0.31 5.45
N GLU A 28 9.20 -0.19 4.29
CA GLU A 28 10.16 -1.30 4.23
C GLU A 28 11.49 -0.93 4.89
N ALA A 29 12.04 0.25 4.63
CA ALA A 29 13.30 0.71 5.24
C ALA A 29 13.19 0.88 6.77
N GLN A 30 12.00 1.24 7.27
CA GLN A 30 11.71 1.38 8.70
C GLN A 30 11.45 0.05 9.41
N GLY A 31 11.34 -1.06 8.67
CA GLY A 31 11.16 -2.39 9.24
C GLY A 31 9.71 -2.79 9.49
N PHE A 32 8.74 -2.17 8.82
CA PHE A 32 7.38 -2.75 8.76
C PHE A 32 7.44 -4.12 8.11
N ASP A 33 6.59 -5.02 8.59
CA ASP A 33 6.55 -6.40 8.12
C ASP A 33 5.61 -6.56 6.91
N SER A 34 4.53 -5.77 6.86
CA SER A 34 3.56 -5.79 5.77
C SER A 34 3.07 -4.40 5.36
N ILE A 35 2.73 -4.25 4.07
CA ILE A 35 2.06 -3.07 3.52
C ILE A 35 0.72 -3.47 2.90
N TRP A 36 -0.27 -2.58 3.01
CA TRP A 36 -1.65 -2.88 2.64
C TRP A 36 -2.22 -1.84 1.68
N VAL A 37 -3.03 -2.29 0.72
CA VAL A 37 -3.83 -1.44 -0.19
C VAL A 37 -5.31 -1.73 0.03
N CYS A 38 -6.20 -0.77 -0.21
CA CYS A 38 -7.64 -1.01 -0.13
C CYS A 38 -8.18 -1.54 -1.46
N ASP A 39 -8.97 -2.62 -1.41
CA ASP A 39 -9.66 -3.17 -2.60
C ASP A 39 -10.96 -2.43 -2.89
N HIS A 40 -10.85 -1.19 -3.39
CA HIS A 40 -12.00 -0.37 -3.76
C HIS A 40 -11.88 0.14 -5.19
N PHE A 41 -12.96 0.02 -5.94
CA PHE A 41 -13.08 0.65 -7.26
C PHE A 41 -13.42 2.15 -7.16
N TYR A 42 -14.00 2.59 -6.05
CA TYR A 42 -14.40 3.98 -5.79
C TYR A 42 -13.83 4.48 -4.48
N GLY A 43 -13.44 5.75 -4.43
CA GLY A 43 -13.00 6.36 -3.18
C GLY A 43 -14.09 6.30 -2.09
N PRO A 44 -13.71 6.10 -0.82
CA PRO A 44 -14.67 6.12 0.27
C PRO A 44 -15.36 7.49 0.32
N GLN A 45 -16.63 7.50 0.73
CA GLN A 45 -17.51 8.68 0.80
C GLN A 45 -18.03 9.23 -0.54
N SER A 46 -17.33 9.04 -1.68
CA SER A 46 -17.78 9.53 -2.99
C SER A 46 -17.07 8.82 -4.15
N PRO A 47 -17.82 8.35 -5.18
CA PRO A 47 -17.26 7.79 -6.41
C PRO A 47 -16.36 8.73 -7.21
N GLN A 48 -16.46 10.04 -6.97
CA GLN A 48 -15.66 11.06 -7.65
C GLN A 48 -14.27 11.22 -7.03
N LEU A 49 -14.03 10.61 -5.87
CA LEU A 49 -12.71 10.63 -5.23
C LEU A 49 -11.82 9.57 -5.89
N PRO A 50 -10.71 9.98 -6.52
CA PRO A 50 -9.84 9.03 -7.19
C PRO A 50 -9.15 8.11 -6.16
N ILE A 51 -9.05 6.84 -6.52
CA ILE A 51 -8.31 5.82 -5.80
C ILE A 51 -7.55 4.96 -6.80
N LEU A 52 -6.32 4.57 -6.44
CA LEU A 52 -5.52 3.67 -7.26
C LEU A 52 -6.07 2.24 -7.15
N GLU A 53 -6.21 1.54 -8.27
CA GLU A 53 -6.77 0.19 -8.34
C GLU A 53 -5.84 -0.83 -7.64
N ALA A 54 -6.42 -1.72 -6.83
CA ALA A 54 -5.67 -2.53 -5.87
C ALA A 54 -4.73 -3.57 -6.50
N TRP A 55 -5.14 -4.27 -7.55
CA TRP A 55 -4.32 -5.33 -8.15
C TRP A 55 -3.14 -4.76 -8.92
N SER A 56 -3.35 -3.62 -9.60
CA SER A 56 -2.30 -2.82 -10.23
C SER A 56 -1.30 -2.33 -9.17
N MET A 57 -1.81 -1.86 -8.03
CA MET A 57 -0.98 -1.43 -6.90
C MET A 57 -0.15 -2.57 -6.32
N VAL A 58 -0.75 -3.74 -6.02
CA VAL A 58 -0.03 -4.91 -5.50
C VAL A 58 1.13 -5.29 -6.42
N SER A 59 0.87 -5.36 -7.73
CA SER A 59 1.88 -5.70 -8.74
C SER A 59 3.01 -4.66 -8.78
N ALA A 60 2.67 -3.37 -8.77
CA ALA A 60 3.66 -2.28 -8.83
C ALA A 60 4.50 -2.18 -7.55
N LEU A 61 3.89 -2.37 -6.38
CA LEU A 61 4.57 -2.39 -5.09
C LEU A 61 5.54 -3.57 -4.99
N ALA A 62 5.12 -4.77 -5.39
CA ALA A 62 5.96 -5.97 -5.40
C ALA A 62 7.21 -5.82 -6.28
N ALA A 63 7.13 -5.02 -7.35
CA ALA A 63 8.28 -4.75 -8.21
C ALA A 63 9.36 -3.90 -7.51
N ILE A 64 8.96 -2.98 -6.63
CA ILE A 64 9.85 -1.96 -6.04
C ILE A 64 10.24 -2.23 -4.58
N THR A 65 9.57 -3.14 -3.89
CA THR A 65 9.97 -3.66 -2.57
C THR A 65 10.64 -5.02 -2.70
N LYS A 66 11.24 -5.53 -1.62
CA LYS A 66 12.03 -6.78 -1.65
C LYS A 66 11.75 -7.75 -0.51
N ARG A 67 11.18 -7.28 0.61
CA ARG A 67 11.02 -8.03 1.86
C ARG A 67 9.62 -7.93 2.44
N VAL A 68 8.98 -6.76 2.39
CA VAL A 68 7.65 -6.57 3.01
C VAL A 68 6.61 -7.47 2.35
N GLU A 69 5.73 -8.05 3.17
CA GLU A 69 4.53 -8.71 2.67
C GLU A 69 3.56 -7.66 2.11
N ILE A 70 2.75 -8.04 1.12
CA ILE A 70 1.80 -7.14 0.45
C ILE A 70 0.42 -7.77 0.49
N GLY A 71 -0.57 -7.01 0.97
CA GLY A 71 -1.95 -7.47 1.12
C GLY A 71 -3.01 -6.45 0.69
N THR A 72 -4.25 -6.94 0.60
CA THR A 72 -5.48 -6.17 0.36
C THR A 72 -6.43 -6.27 1.56
#